data_AF-A0ABD3FD49-F1
#
_entry.id   AF-A0ABD3FD49-F1
#
_cell.length_a   1.000
_cell.length_b   1.000
_cell.length_c   1.000
_cell.angle_alpha   90.00
_cell.angle_beta   90.00
_cell.angle_gamma   90.00
#
_symmetry.space_group_name_H-M   'P 1'
#
loop_
_entity.id
_entity.type
_entity.pdbx_description
1 polymer ?
#
loop_
_entity_poly.entity_id
_entity_poly.type
_entity_poly.pdbx_seq_one_letter_code
_entity_poly.pdbx_strand_id
1 'polypeptide(L)' 'MSPSNGERAVTVIFAKVPREVVAQGANRMPNRNAGELMPSGIPSLLRELGGLIENDIFLDIGAGVGNVIAQVALGTN' A
#
# COMPACT_ATOMS: atom_id res chain seq x y z
N MET A 1 19.95 -1.47 -18.30
CA MET A 1 19.79 -0.37 -17.32
C MET A 1 19.86 -1.00 -15.94
N SER A 2 20.52 -0.36 -14.98
CA SER A 2 20.60 -0.85 -13.60
C SER A 2 19.32 -0.48 -12.84
N PRO A 3 18.79 -1.35 -11.95
CA PRO A 3 17.58 -1.05 -11.21
C PRO A 3 17.77 0.18 -10.31
N SER A 4 16.75 1.03 -10.25
CA SER A 4 16.72 2.18 -9.36
C SER A 4 16.78 1.76 -7.87
N ASN A 5 17.08 2.71 -6.98
CA ASN A 5 17.04 2.45 -5.53
C ASN A 5 15.63 2.03 -5.08
N GLY A 6 14.59 2.60 -5.69
CA GLY A 6 13.19 2.25 -5.43
C GLY A 6 12.87 0.81 -5.84
N GLU A 7 13.24 0.41 -7.05
CA GLU A 7 13.02 -0.97 -7.53
C GLU A 7 13.72 -2.00 -6.63
N ARG A 8 14.93 -1.70 -6.15
CA ARG A 8 15.65 -2.57 -5.20
C ARG A 8 14.93 -2.68 -3.86
N ALA A 9 14.45 -1.56 -3.32
CA ALA A 9 13.73 -1.55 -2.05
C ALA A 9 12.42 -2.34 -2.14
N VAL A 10 11.61 -2.11 -3.18
CA VAL A 10 10.36 -2.86 -3.43
C VAL A 10 10.67 -4.35 -3.58
N THR A 11 11.68 -4.70 -4.38
CA THR A 11 12.08 -6.10 -4.56
C THR A 11 12.43 -6.78 -3.23
N VAL A 12 13.17 -6.10 -2.35
CA VAL A 12 13.54 -6.65 -1.03
C VAL A 12 12.33 -6.80 -0.11
N ILE A 13 11.43 -5.81 -0.08
CA ILE A 13 10.21 -5.84 0.75
C ILE A 13 9.32 -7.03 0.36
N PHE A 14 9.14 -7.25 -0.95
CA PHE A 14 8.27 -8.31 -1.46
C PHE A 14 8.98 -9.63 -1.71
N ALA A 15 10.31 -9.73 -1.51
CA ALA A 15 11.09 -10.94 -1.76
C ALA A 15 10.59 -12.16 -0.96
N LYS A 16 9.95 -11.93 0.18
CA LYS A 16 9.42 -12.99 1.06
C LYS A 16 7.93 -13.27 0.84
N VAL A 17 7.26 -12.54 -0.04
CA VAL A 17 5.84 -12.76 -0.33
C VAL A 17 5.73 -13.94 -1.32
N PRO A 18 5.20 -15.10 -0.90
CA PRO A 18 5.09 -16.26 -1.77
C PRO A 18 4.14 -15.97 -2.94
N ARG A 19 4.45 -16.55 -4.11
CA ARG A 19 3.61 -16.42 -5.32
C ARG A 19 2.16 -16.80 -5.03
N GLU A 20 1.95 -17.78 -4.16
CA GLU A 20 0.64 -18.32 -3.79
C GLU A 20 -0.21 -17.30 -3.05
N VAL A 21 0.42 -16.43 -2.25
CA VAL A 21 -0.27 -15.33 -1.54
C VAL A 21 -0.75 -14.26 -2.50
N VAL A 22 -0.01 -14.02 -3.60
CA VAL A 22 -0.37 -13.05 -4.65
C VAL A 22 -1.37 -13.65 -5.65
N ALA A 23 -1.16 -14.91 -6.05
CA ALA A 23 -1.90 -15.56 -7.13
C ALA A 23 -3.24 -16.19 -6.69
N GLN A 24 -3.40 -16.54 -5.41
CA GLN A 24 -4.64 -17.13 -4.87
C GLN A 24 -5.54 -16.10 -4.17
N GLY A 25 -5.47 -14.84 -4.61
CA GLY A 25 -6.38 -13.79 -4.16
C GLY A 25 -7.84 -14.28 -4.09
N ALA A 26 -8.48 -13.98 -2.97
CA ALA A 26 -9.93 -13.93 -2.79
C ALA A 26 -10.76 -15.24 -2.78
N ASN A 27 -10.25 -16.42 -3.13
CA ASN A 27 -11.15 -17.58 -3.37
C ASN A 27 -11.41 -18.53 -2.18
N ARG A 28 -10.93 -18.25 -0.96
CA ARG A 28 -11.17 -19.10 0.22
C ARG A 28 -11.63 -18.38 1.50
N MET A 29 -11.74 -17.05 1.50
CA MET A 29 -12.24 -16.31 2.65
C MET A 29 -13.18 -15.18 2.18
N PRO A 30 -14.42 -15.09 2.69
CA PRO A 30 -15.39 -14.06 2.31
C PRO A 30 -15.10 -12.71 2.98
N ASN A 31 -13.83 -12.43 3.26
CA ASN A 31 -13.40 -11.14 3.76
C ASN A 31 -13.27 -10.26 2.52
N ARG A 32 -14.33 -9.51 2.23
CA ARG A 32 -14.46 -8.66 1.03
C ARG A 32 -13.40 -7.55 0.91
N ASN A 33 -12.50 -7.40 1.89
CA ASN A 33 -11.29 -6.58 1.73
C ASN A 33 -10.20 -7.49 1.15
N ALA A 34 -9.81 -7.29 -0.11
CA ALA A 34 -8.79 -8.09 -0.79
C ALA A 34 -7.36 -7.84 -0.23
N GLY A 35 -7.19 -7.86 1.09
CA GLY A 35 -6.03 -7.32 1.79
C GLY A 35 -6.06 -5.79 1.95
N GLU A 36 -7.18 -5.12 1.60
CA GLU A 36 -7.28 -3.66 1.69
C GLU A 36 -7.24 -3.15 3.14
N LEU A 37 -6.55 -2.02 3.34
CA LEU A 37 -6.59 -1.25 4.56
C LEU A 37 -8.00 -0.71 4.79
N MET A 38 -8.50 -0.88 6.01
CA MET A 38 -9.77 -0.25 6.42
C MET A 38 -9.62 1.27 6.47
N PRO A 39 -10.70 2.05 6.23
CA PRO A 39 -10.65 3.51 6.27
C PRO A 39 -10.07 4.09 7.57
N SER A 40 -10.32 3.45 8.72
CA SER A 40 -9.76 3.86 10.02
C SER A 40 -8.27 3.55 10.18
N GLY A 41 -7.74 2.58 9.42
CA GLY A 41 -6.33 2.20 9.43
C GLY A 41 -5.42 3.22 8.74
N ILE A 42 -5.93 3.89 7.69
CA ILE A 42 -5.16 4.87 6.90
C ILE A 42 -4.67 6.07 7.75
N PRO A 43 -5.50 6.79 8.53
CA PRO A 43 -5.03 7.90 9.36
C PRO A 43 -4.15 7.43 10.52
N SER A 44 -4.32 6.18 10.97
CA SER A 44 -3.46 5.58 11.99
C SER A 44 -2.06 5.33 11.42
N LEU A 45 -1.97 4.75 10.22
CA LEU A 45 -0.71 4.54 9.50
C LEU A 45 0.03 5.85 9.25
N LEU A 46 -0.67 6.87 8.73
CA LEU A 46 -0.06 8.19 8.48
C LEU A 46 0.51 8.81 9.75
N ARG A 47 -0.19 8.67 10.88
CA ARG A 47 0.29 9.18 12.18
C ARG A 47 1.56 8.47 12.64
N GLU A 48 1.62 7.15 12.52
CA GLU A 48 2.82 6.36 12.88
C GLU A 48 4.02 6.72 11.98
N LEU A 49 3.77 7.14 10.74
CA LEU A 49 4.81 7.62 9.81
C LEU A 49 5.21 9.09 10.04
N GLY A 50 4.58 9.79 10.98
CA GLY A 50 4.86 11.20 11.30
C GLY A 50 4.06 12.22 10.48
N GLY A 51 3.06 11.77 9.72
CA GLY A 51 2.28 12.59 8.79
C GLY A 51 2.94 12.75 7.42
N LEU A 52 2.28 13.49 6.53
CA LEU A 52 2.84 13.93 5.24
C LEU A 52 3.00 15.45 5.26
N ILE A 53 4.06 15.95 4.64
CA ILE A 53 4.32 17.38 4.40
C ILE A 53 4.36 17.69 2.90
N GLU A 54 4.31 18.98 2.53
CA GLU A 54 4.14 19.46 1.14
C GLU A 54 5.15 18.91 0.12
N ASN A 55 6.33 18.46 0.56
CA ASN A 55 7.38 17.94 -0.32
C ASN A 55 7.45 16.41 -0.36
N ASP A 56 6.56 15.72 0.35
CA ASP A 56 6.52 14.26 0.38
C ASP A 56 5.82 13.70 -0.86
N ILE A 57 6.24 12.50 -1.26
CA ILE A 57 5.61 11.74 -2.33
C ILE A 57 4.95 10.51 -1.70
N PHE A 58 3.63 10.40 -1.86
CA PHE A 58 2.87 9.21 -1.49
C PHE A 58 2.70 8.28 -2.69
N LEU A 59 3.03 7.00 -2.54
CA LEU A 59 2.89 5.96 -3.56
C LEU A 59 2.21 4.74 -2.97
N ASP A 60 1.11 4.29 -3.60
CA ASP A 60 0.41 3.06 -3.24
C ASP A 60 0.60 1.99 -4.34
N ILE A 61 1.36 0.94 -4.01
CA ILE A 61 1.65 -0.16 -4.94
C ILE A 61 0.59 -1.24 -4.77
N GLY A 62 -0.24 -1.41 -5.79
CA GLY A 62 -1.38 -2.32 -5.74
C GLY A 62 -2.64 -1.69 -5.15
N ALA A 63 -2.90 -0.42 -5.47
CA ALA A 63 -3.96 0.41 -4.90
C ALA A 63 -5.40 -0.14 -5.01
N GLY A 64 -5.62 -1.22 -5.76
CA GLY A 64 -6.95 -1.78 -6.00
C GLY A 64 -7.89 -0.73 -6.59
N VAL A 65 -9.00 -0.45 -5.91
CA VAL A 65 -9.96 0.59 -6.29
C VAL A 65 -9.52 2.02 -5.93
N GLY A 66 -8.38 2.19 -5.25
CA GLY A 66 -7.77 3.49 -4.95
C GLY A 66 -8.23 4.14 -3.64
N ASN A 67 -8.87 3.38 -2.74
CA ASN A 67 -9.40 3.90 -1.47
C ASN A 67 -8.33 4.59 -0.61
N VAL A 68 -7.12 4.02 -0.55
CA VAL A 68 -6.01 4.56 0.24
C VAL A 68 -5.52 5.88 -0.35
N ILE A 69 -5.21 5.92 -1.65
CA ILE A 69 -4.78 7.16 -2.33
C ILE A 69 -5.84 8.26 -2.17
N ALA A 70 -7.12 7.95 -2.39
CA ALA A 70 -8.19 8.94 -2.29
C ALA A 70 -8.31 9.51 -0.87
N GLN A 71 -8.23 8.66 0.16
CA GLN A 71 -8.32 9.12 1.53
C GLN A 71 -7.08 9.90 1.98
N VAL A 72 -5.89 9.54 1.50
CA VAL A 72 -4.67 10.33 1.73
C VAL A 72 -4.83 11.71 1.09
N ALA A 73 -5.14 11.78 -0.21
CA ALA A 73 -5.28 13.04 -0.94
C ALA A 73 -6.36 13.98 -0.38
N LEU A 74 -7.45 13.44 0.18
CA LEU A 74 -8.51 14.25 0.82
C LEU A 74 -8.21 14.58 2.28
N GLY A 75 -7.38 13.76 2.95
CA GLY A 75 -7.07 13.87 4.37
C GLY A 75 -5.77 14.62 4.68
N THR A 76 -4.96 14.91 3.66
CA THR A 76 -3.70 15.66 3.76
C THR A 76 -3.72 16.83 2.77
N ASN A 77 -3.10 17.95 3.14
CA ASN A 77 -2.99 19.15 2.30
C ASN A 77 -1.95 18.97 1.20
#